data_AF-A0A3D9BVT3-F1
#
_entry.id   AF-A0A3D9BVT3-F1
#
_cell.length_a   1.000
_cell.length_b   1.000
_cell.length_c   1.000
_cell.angle_alpha   90.00
_cell.angle_beta   90.00
_cell.angle_gamma   90.00
#
_symmetry.space_group_name_H-M   'P 1'
#
loop_
_entity.id
_entity.type
_entity.pdbx_description
1 polymer ?
#
loop_
_entity_poly.entity_id
_entity_poly.type
_entity_poly.pdbx_seq_one_letter_code
_entity_poly.pdbx_strand_id
1 'polypeptide(L)'
;MKILSWFLVIVGICGLVSVRILEDQIFYDPFLNYFHEADYQIAFPNFEWGKLIISHIFRFALNLFFSCIIIHFLFKNKEWTIQGAILITIIFAITFPIYLYCISDKFEIGHLFSFYMRRFVIQPLILLLIIPLFYYRKQMMLKNSN
;
A
#
# COMPACT_ATOMS: atom_id res chain seq x y z
N MET A 1 -10.71 15.99 23.50
CA MET A 1 -10.79 15.68 22.05
C MET A 1 -10.20 14.30 21.68
N LYS A 2 -10.53 13.22 22.43
CA LYS A 2 -10.09 11.85 22.07
C LYS A 2 -11.06 11.21 21.06
N ILE A 3 -12.36 11.47 21.21
CA ILE A 3 -13.43 10.97 20.33
C ILE A 3 -13.23 11.41 18.87
N LEU A 4 -12.91 12.69 18.62
CA LEU A 4 -12.76 13.21 17.25
C LEU A 4 -11.57 12.60 16.50
N SER A 5 -10.46 12.34 17.21
CA SER A 5 -9.29 11.70 16.61
C SER A 5 -9.56 10.23 16.28
N TRP A 6 -10.30 9.50 17.13
CA TRP A 6 -10.71 8.13 16.84
C TRP A 6 -11.68 8.05 15.67
N PHE A 7 -12.62 8.99 15.56
CA PHE A 7 -13.53 9.08 14.42
C PHE A 7 -12.76 9.26 13.11
N LEU A 8 -11.78 10.16 13.07
CA LEU A 8 -10.96 10.40 11.86
C LEU A 8 -10.06 9.21 11.51
N VAL A 9 -9.58 8.44 12.48
CA VAL A 9 -8.87 7.18 12.23
C VAL A 9 -9.81 6.16 11.58
N ILE A 10 -11.05 6.03 12.08
CA ILE A 10 -12.05 5.14 11.48
C ILE A 10 -12.35 5.57 10.03
N VAL A 11 -12.52 6.87 9.79
CA VAL A 11 -12.70 7.40 8.42
C VAL A 11 -11.52 7.06 7.53
N GLY A 12 -10.28 7.18 8.03
CA GLY A 12 -9.08 6.79 7.29
C GLY A 12 -9.05 5.29 6.96
N ILE A 13 -9.44 4.43 7.90
CA ILE A 13 -9.54 2.98 7.69
C ILE A 13 -10.63 2.68 6.65
N CYS A 14 -11.82 3.28 6.78
CA CYS A 14 -12.89 3.16 5.80
C CYS A 14 -12.42 3.62 4.41
N GLY A 15 -11.64 4.70 4.32
CA GLY A 15 -11.02 5.17 3.07
C GLY A 15 -10.11 4.12 2.43
N LEU A 16 -9.22 3.50 3.21
CA LEU A 16 -8.38 2.39 2.74
C LEU A 16 -9.20 1.19 2.27
N VAL A 17 -10.26 0.85 3.00
CA VAL A 17 -11.17 -0.26 2.62
C VAL A 17 -11.91 0.07 1.33
N SER A 18 -12.36 1.32 1.14
CA SER A 18 -13.00 1.76 -0.09
C SER A 18 -12.08 1.68 -1.29
N VAL A 19 -10.80 2.06 -1.15
CA VAL A 19 -9.80 1.88 -2.22
C VAL A 19 -9.66 0.41 -2.60
N ARG A 20 -9.77 -0.50 -1.62
CA ARG A 20 -9.70 -1.95 -1.84
C ARG A 20 -10.97 -2.53 -2.48
N ILE A 21 -12.15 -2.06 -2.10
CA ILE A 21 -13.42 -2.56 -2.67
C ILE A 21 -13.62 -2.04 -4.10
N LEU A 22 -13.25 -0.79 -4.35
CA LEU A 22 -13.36 -0.17 -5.68
C LEU A 22 -12.19 -0.52 -6.60
N GLU A 23 -11.30 -1.41 -6.14
CA GLU A 23 -10.09 -1.83 -6.86
C GLU A 23 -10.40 -2.36 -8.26
N ASP A 24 -11.47 -3.15 -8.39
CA ASP A 24 -11.83 -3.84 -9.63
C ASP A 24 -12.63 -2.95 -10.60
N GLN A 25 -13.18 -1.83 -10.11
CA GLN A 25 -14.04 -0.94 -10.89
C GLN A 25 -13.31 0.32 -11.36
N ILE A 26 -12.47 0.91 -10.50
CA ILE A 26 -11.86 2.22 -10.75
C ILE A 26 -10.48 2.07 -11.40
N PHE A 27 -9.81 0.94 -11.21
CA PHE A 27 -8.42 0.81 -11.52
C PHE A 27 -8.15 -0.31 -12.51
N TYR A 28 -7.33 0.00 -13.51
CA TYR A 28 -6.94 -0.93 -14.54
C TYR A 28 -5.87 -1.90 -14.01
N ASP A 29 -6.25 -3.16 -13.78
CA ASP A 29 -5.35 -4.23 -13.36
C ASP A 29 -5.75 -5.58 -14.01
N PRO A 30 -5.32 -5.83 -15.26
CA PRO A 30 -5.67 -7.05 -16.01
C PRO A 30 -5.04 -8.32 -15.43
N PHE A 31 -4.05 -8.17 -14.55
CA PHE A 31 -3.40 -9.31 -13.88
C PHE A 31 -4.22 -9.86 -12.72
N LEU A 32 -5.27 -9.16 -12.27
CA LEU A 32 -6.13 -9.66 -11.20
C LEU A 32 -6.73 -11.03 -11.53
N ASN A 33 -7.27 -11.20 -12.74
CA ASN A 33 -7.88 -12.45 -13.17
C ASN A 33 -6.84 -13.54 -13.45
N TYR A 34 -5.68 -13.16 -14.01
CA TYR A 34 -4.55 -14.07 -14.25
C TYR A 34 -4.08 -14.77 -12.96
N PHE A 35 -4.03 -14.04 -11.83
CA PHE A 35 -3.66 -14.63 -10.54
C PHE A 35 -4.84 -15.33 -9.82
N HIS A 36 -6.10 -15.06 -10.20
CA HIS A 36 -7.28 -15.61 -9.53
C HIS A 36 -7.61 -17.03 -9.99
N GLU A 37 -7.42 -17.31 -11.28
CA GLU A 37 -7.84 -18.59 -11.87
C GLU A 37 -6.82 -19.72 -11.68
N ALA A 38 -5.60 -19.44 -11.19
CA ALA A 38 -4.57 -20.42 -10.82
C ALA A 38 -4.27 -21.49 -11.90
N ASP A 39 -4.68 -21.25 -13.14
CA ASP A 39 -4.49 -22.17 -14.25
C ASP A 39 -3.28 -21.70 -15.08
N TYR A 40 -2.23 -22.52 -15.11
CA TYR A 40 -0.98 -22.25 -15.80
C TYR A 40 -1.14 -22.14 -17.33
N GLN A 41 -2.35 -22.38 -17.86
CA GLN A 41 -2.67 -22.33 -19.29
C GLN A 41 -3.25 -20.98 -19.76
N ILE A 42 -3.48 -20.01 -18.87
CA ILE A 42 -4.05 -18.73 -19.25
C ILE A 42 -2.97 -17.89 -19.95
N ALA A 43 -3.27 -17.45 -21.17
CA ALA A 43 -2.39 -16.56 -21.91
C ALA A 43 -2.16 -15.27 -21.13
N PHE A 44 -0.91 -14.82 -21.09
CA PHE A 44 -0.55 -13.55 -20.48
C PHE A 44 -1.41 -12.42 -21.08
N PRO A 45 -2.18 -11.68 -20.26
CA PRO A 45 -3.19 -10.78 -20.78
C PRO A 45 -2.56 -9.62 -21.55
N ASN A 46 -3.20 -9.21 -22.65
CA ASN A 46 -2.82 -7.97 -23.32
C ASN A 46 -3.17 -6.78 -22.41
N PHE A 47 -2.18 -5.95 -22.11
CA PHE A 47 -2.37 -4.78 -21.26
C PHE A 47 -1.67 -3.55 -21.84
N GLU A 48 -2.19 -2.38 -21.46
CA GLU A 48 -1.57 -1.10 -21.79
C GLU A 48 -0.69 -0.61 -20.63
N TRP A 49 0.62 -0.52 -20.87
CA TRP A 49 1.61 -0.06 -19.88
C TRP A 49 1.24 1.29 -19.25
N GLY A 50 0.81 2.27 -20.05
CA GLY A 50 0.46 3.61 -19.56
C GLY A 50 -0.71 3.59 -18.57
N LYS A 51 -1.81 2.92 -18.93
CA LYS A 51 -2.98 2.78 -18.06
C LYS A 51 -2.63 2.05 -16.76
N LEU A 52 -1.82 0.99 -16.85
CA LEU A 52 -1.39 0.23 -15.69
C LEU A 52 -0.55 1.05 -14.73
N ILE A 53 0.46 1.77 -15.22
CA ILE A 53 1.35 2.59 -14.40
C ILE A 53 0.56 3.71 -13.72
N ILE A 54 -0.27 4.43 -14.47
CA ILE A 54 -1.09 5.53 -13.92
C ILE A 54 -2.05 5.01 -12.85
N SER A 55 -2.70 3.88 -13.11
CA SER A 55 -3.60 3.22 -12.16
C SER A 55 -2.88 2.87 -10.85
N HIS A 56 -1.69 2.28 -10.90
CA HIS A 56 -0.91 1.94 -9.71
C HIS A 56 -0.39 3.16 -8.95
N ILE A 57 0.05 4.21 -9.66
CA ILE A 57 0.46 5.48 -9.04
C ILE A 57 -0.72 6.14 -8.34
N PHE A 58 -1.91 6.15 -8.97
CA PHE A 58 -3.11 6.72 -8.39
C PHE A 58 -3.57 5.94 -7.14
N ARG A 59 -3.53 4.59 -7.20
CA ARG A 59 -3.76 3.72 -6.02
C ARG A 59 -2.79 4.07 -4.90
N PHE A 60 -1.51 4.17 -5.21
CA PHE A 60 -0.48 4.51 -4.22
C PHE A 60 -0.72 5.87 -3.59
N ALA A 61 -1.07 6.90 -4.38
CA ALA A 61 -1.36 8.23 -3.88
C ALA A 61 -2.53 8.23 -2.89
N LEU A 62 -3.62 7.51 -3.20
CA LEU A 62 -4.77 7.37 -2.30
C LEU A 62 -4.40 6.60 -1.03
N ASN A 63 -3.69 5.48 -1.16
CA ASN A 63 -3.23 4.69 -0.02
C ASN A 63 -2.31 5.49 0.89
N LEU A 64 -1.36 6.25 0.32
CA LEU A 64 -0.47 7.13 1.06
C LEU A 64 -1.25 8.23 1.78
N PHE A 65 -2.23 8.85 1.11
CA PHE A 65 -3.06 9.90 1.70
C PHE A 65 -3.83 9.39 2.93
N PHE A 66 -4.56 8.27 2.80
CA PHE A 66 -5.29 7.69 3.94
C PHE A 66 -4.35 7.17 5.04
N SER A 67 -3.20 6.60 4.67
CA SER A 67 -2.18 6.17 5.63
C SER A 67 -1.64 7.35 6.45
N CYS A 68 -1.37 8.48 5.81
CA CYS A 68 -0.94 9.71 6.48
C CYS A 68 -2.01 10.22 7.45
N ILE A 69 -3.29 10.21 7.06
CA ILE A 69 -4.41 10.57 7.95
C ILE A 69 -4.39 9.68 9.19
N ILE A 70 -4.31 8.37 9.02
CA ILE A 70 -4.30 7.42 10.15
C ILE A 70 -3.12 7.68 11.08
N ILE A 71 -1.90 7.77 10.55
CA ILE A 71 -0.69 8.01 11.35
C ILE A 71 -0.78 9.36 12.08
N HIS A 72 -1.24 10.41 11.38
CA HIS A 72 -1.37 11.75 11.94
C HIS A 72 -2.33 11.77 13.13
N PHE A 73 -3.51 11.19 13.00
CA PHE A 73 -4.51 11.21 14.08
C PHE A 73 -4.20 10.24 15.21
N LEU A 74 -3.48 9.14 14.93
CA LEU A 74 -3.09 8.15 15.93
C LEU A 74 -1.96 8.65 16.84
N PHE A 75 -0.96 9.33 16.27
CA PHE A 75 0.19 9.85 17.04
C PHE A 75 0.11 11.34 17.36
N LYS A 76 -0.75 12.10 16.66
CA LYS A 76 -0.89 13.57 16.78
C LYS A 76 0.44 14.31 16.64
N ASN A 77 1.38 13.74 15.89
CA ASN A 77 2.72 14.27 15.69
C ASN A 77 3.03 14.36 14.19
N LYS A 78 3.26 15.59 13.71
CA LYS A 78 3.53 15.88 12.30
C LYS A 78 4.83 15.25 11.82
N GLU A 79 5.88 15.28 12.64
CA GLU A 79 7.19 14.68 12.32
C GLU A 79 7.07 13.18 12.08
N TRP A 80 6.28 12.50 12.92
CA TRP A 80 6.06 11.05 12.81
C TRP A 80 5.26 10.72 11.56
N THR A 81 4.26 11.56 11.24
CA THR A 81 3.48 11.42 10.00
C THR A 81 4.38 11.51 8.77
N ILE A 82 5.28 12.50 8.73
CA ILE A 82 6.23 12.70 7.63
C ILE A 82 7.18 11.51 7.52
N GLN A 83 7.72 11.02 8.64
CA GLN A 83 8.60 9.84 8.65
C GLN A 83 7.87 8.59 8.12
N GLY A 84 6.61 8.40 8.50
CA GLY A 84 5.79 7.31 7.97
C GLY A 84 5.52 7.44 6.47
N ALA A 85 5.18 8.64 6.01
CA ALA A 85 4.94 8.92 4.59
C ALA A 85 6.19 8.68 3.73
N ILE A 86 7.35 9.13 4.21
CA ILE A 86 8.65 8.91 3.55
C ILE A 86 8.94 7.42 3.46
N LEU A 87 8.77 6.67 4.55
CA LEU A 87 9.04 5.23 4.56
C LEU A 87 8.13 4.46 3.57
N ILE A 88 6.82 4.78 3.57
CA ILE A 88 5.86 4.21 2.62
C ILE A 88 6.30 4.51 1.17
N THR A 89 6.72 5.74 0.91
CA THR A 89 7.15 6.19 -0.43
C THR A 89 8.44 5.53 -0.87
N ILE A 90 9.43 5.39 0.00
CA ILE A 90 10.70 4.71 -0.32
C ILE A 90 10.44 3.25 -0.69
N ILE A 91 9.63 2.55 0.11
CA ILE A 91 9.35 1.13 -0.17
C ILE A 91 8.61 1.00 -1.50
N PHE A 92 7.62 1.85 -1.78
CA PHE A 92 6.94 1.87 -3.07
C PHE A 92 7.89 2.17 -4.23
N ALA A 93 8.79 3.14 -4.08
CA ALA A 93 9.76 3.51 -5.11
C ALA A 93 10.73 2.36 -5.45
N ILE A 94 10.95 1.43 -4.52
CA ILE A 94 11.77 0.23 -4.73
C ILE A 94 10.93 -0.90 -5.31
N THR A 95 9.77 -1.20 -4.72
CA THR A 95 8.94 -2.35 -5.12
C THR A 95 8.24 -2.14 -6.45
N PHE A 96 7.90 -0.90 -6.81
CA PHE A 96 7.18 -0.60 -8.03
C PHE A 96 8.01 -0.89 -9.31
N PRO A 97 9.27 -0.43 -9.46
CA PRO A 97 10.11 -0.82 -10.59
C PRO A 97 10.37 -2.33 -10.66
N ILE A 98 10.57 -2.98 -9.51
CA ILE A 98 10.75 -4.44 -9.44
C ILE A 98 9.50 -5.15 -9.97
N TYR A 99 8.30 -4.67 -9.60
CA TYR A 99 7.05 -5.22 -10.10
C TYR A 99 6.89 -5.01 -11.62
N LEU A 100 7.22 -3.82 -12.14
CA LEU A 100 7.21 -3.56 -13.59
C LEU A 100 8.20 -4.46 -14.36
N TYR A 101 9.35 -4.76 -13.76
CA TYR A 101 10.29 -5.73 -14.31
C TYR A 101 9.71 -7.15 -14.33
N CYS A 102 9.06 -7.58 -13.25
CA CYS A 102 8.38 -8.88 -13.20
C CYS A 102 7.30 -9.01 -14.28
N ILE A 103 6.56 -7.92 -14.56
CA ILE A 103 5.57 -7.88 -15.63
C ILE A 103 6.24 -8.02 -17.01
N SER A 104 7.36 -7.31 -17.23
CA SER A 104 8.10 -7.37 -18.51
C SER A 104 8.60 -8.78 -18.82
N ASP A 105 9.01 -9.50 -17.79
CA ASP A 105 9.50 -10.89 -17.84
C ASP A 105 8.37 -11.93 -17.84
N LYS A 106 7.10 -11.49 -17.98
CA LYS A 106 5.90 -12.35 -17.93
C LYS A 106 5.82 -13.25 -16.69
N PHE A 107 6.41 -12.79 -15.59
CA PHE A 107 6.49 -13.51 -14.31
C PHE A 107 7.32 -14.81 -14.34
N GLU A 108 8.25 -14.98 -15.28
CA GLU A 108 9.13 -16.17 -15.36
C GLU A 108 10.10 -16.29 -14.16
N ILE A 109 10.55 -15.16 -13.57
CA ILE A 109 11.30 -15.12 -12.30
C ILE A 109 10.58 -15.86 -11.14
N GLY A 110 9.25 -15.99 -11.22
CA GLY A 110 8.46 -16.75 -10.27
C GLY A 110 7.11 -16.12 -10.02
N HIS A 111 6.06 -16.92 -10.20
CA HIS A 111 4.67 -16.51 -9.99
C HIS A 111 4.41 -16.00 -8.56
N LEU A 112 4.95 -16.70 -7.56
CA LEU A 112 4.83 -16.31 -6.15
C LEU A 112 5.55 -14.99 -5.86
N PHE A 113 6.77 -14.81 -6.39
CA PHE A 113 7.54 -13.59 -6.17
C PHE A 113 6.79 -12.36 -6.73
N SER A 114 6.34 -12.47 -7.98
CA SER A 114 5.58 -11.42 -8.66
C SER A 114 4.27 -11.08 -7.94
N PHE A 115 3.60 -12.10 -7.41
CA PHE A 115 2.40 -11.94 -6.61
C PHE A 115 2.66 -11.19 -5.29
N TYR A 116 3.77 -11.47 -4.59
CA TYR A 116 4.16 -10.72 -3.40
C TYR A 116 4.56 -9.28 -3.73
N MET A 117 5.33 -9.06 -4.80
CA MET A 117 5.68 -7.70 -5.26
C MET A 117 4.44 -6.87 -5.54
N ARG A 118 3.45 -7.46 -6.24
CA ARG A 118 2.16 -6.82 -6.49
C ARG A 118 1.45 -6.39 -5.20
N ARG A 119 1.45 -7.22 -4.15
CA ARG A 119 0.83 -6.88 -2.86
C ARG A 119 1.48 -5.67 -2.20
N PHE A 120 2.81 -5.53 -2.26
CA PHE A 120 3.49 -4.34 -1.72
C PHE A 120 3.13 -3.04 -2.45
N VAL A 121 2.83 -3.13 -3.75
CA VAL A 121 2.46 -1.97 -4.57
C VAL A 121 0.99 -1.60 -4.36
N ILE A 122 0.10 -2.60 -4.27
CA ILE A 122 -1.35 -2.39 -4.23
C ILE A 122 -1.88 -2.20 -2.81
N GLN A 123 -1.38 -2.97 -1.85
CA GLN A 123 -1.94 -3.02 -0.49
C GLN A 123 -1.15 -2.11 0.46
N PRO A 124 -1.81 -1.46 1.44
CA PRO A 124 -1.15 -0.64 2.46
C PRO A 124 -0.45 -1.50 3.54
N LEU A 125 0.27 -2.56 3.15
CA LEU A 125 0.96 -3.46 4.07
C LEU A 125 1.99 -2.72 4.93
N ILE A 126 2.63 -1.70 4.35
CA ILE A 126 3.64 -0.90 5.04
C ILE A 126 3.03 -0.14 6.21
N LEU A 127 1.79 0.34 6.08
CA LEU A 127 1.08 1.03 7.17
C LEU A 127 0.92 0.09 8.38
N LEU A 128 0.57 -1.18 8.15
CA LEU A 128 0.42 -2.18 9.21
C LEU A 128 1.73 -2.41 9.97
N LEU A 129 2.88 -2.23 9.32
CA LEU A 129 4.19 -2.31 9.96
C LEU A 129 4.56 -1.01 10.70
N ILE A 130 4.21 0.15 10.14
CA ILE A 130 4.54 1.48 10.73
C ILE A 130 3.82 1.71 12.05
N ILE A 131 2.53 1.34 12.15
CA ILE A 131 1.73 1.55 13.36
C ILE A 131 2.38 0.93 14.61
N PRO A 132 2.70 -0.39 14.66
CA PRO A 132 3.34 -0.99 15.83
C PRO A 132 4.76 -0.46 16.04
N LEU A 133 5.52 -0.20 14.98
CA LEU A 133 6.87 0.37 15.08
C LEU A 133 6.85 1.72 15.81
N PHE A 134 5.94 2.61 15.43
CA PHE A 134 5.82 3.92 16.07
C PHE A 134 5.25 3.79 17.50
N TYR A 135 4.35 2.84 17.73
CA TYR A 135 3.87 2.56 19.09
C TYR A 135 5.00 2.11 20.02
N TYR A 136 5.85 1.20 19.55
CA TYR A 136 7.04 0.75 20.28
C TYR A 136 8.02 1.91 20.54
N ARG A 137 8.30 2.73 19.51
CA ARG A 137 9.13 3.93 19.67
C ARG A 137 8.57 4.88 20.73
N LYS A 138 7.25 5.08 20.76
CA LYS A 138 6.59 5.94 21.75
C LYS A 138 6.80 5.40 23.16
N GLN A 139 6.64 4.10 23.36
CA GLN A 139 6.84 3.45 24.65
C GLN A 139 8.29 3.57 25.14
N MET A 140 9.26 3.38 24.24
CA MET A 140 10.69 3.52 24.56
C MET A 140 11.05 4.95 25.02
N MET A 141 10.52 5.98 24.34
CA MET A 141 10.77 7.37 24.75
C MET A 141 10.17 7.69 26.13
N LEU A 142 8.98 7.16 26.45
CA LEU A 142 8.37 7.32 27.76
C LEU A 142 9.20 6.63 28.86
N LYS A 143 9.71 5.42 28.59
CA LYS A 143 10.54 4.67 29.54
C LYS A 143 11.88 5.37 29.84
N ASN A 144 12.51 5.98 28.84
CA ASN A 144 13.77 6.71 29.02
C ASN A 144 13.59 8.11 29.66
N SER A 145 12.36 8.62 29.77
CA SER A 145 12.07 9.92 30.38
C SER A 145 11.66 9.82 31.87
N ASN A 146 11.49 8.58 32.37
CA ASN A 146 11.21 8.26 33.77
C ASN A 146 12.45 7.66 34.43
#